data_AF-A0A6H0UBI4-F1
#
_entry.id   AF-A0A6H0UBI4-F1
#
_cell.length_a   1.000
_cell.length_b   1.000
_cell.length_c   1.000
_cell.angle_alpha   90.00
_cell.angle_beta   90.00
_cell.angle_gamma   90.00
#
_symmetry.space_group_name_H-M   'P 1'
#
loop_
_entity.id
_entity.type
_entity.pdbx_description
1 polymer ?
#
loop_
_entity_poly.entity_id
_entity_poly.type
_entity_poly.pdbx_seq_one_letter_code
_entity_poly.pdbx_strand_id
1 'polypeptide(L)'
;MLGDGSTGLNIDIGTPERLIFLEAPIDLMSYYELNKNRLENVRLVSMDGLKDTTISRRLYELLAEKEGLTDINLDDAKKLLPILANTNFFELGANRELITLAVDNDNAGLGFIEKLKKKNIKFNIDLPPLENNQEKMDWNYFLKQKKALDLSQEPNIGSGTFNRTSSSLDSQAVKEVPQPVEQVQPTFPTNAQLHFSITNPQKSIRKPSYYKAKRKELTKIN
;
A
#
# COMPACT_ATOMS: atom_id res chain seq x y z
N MET A 1 -8.47 5.57 -25.36
CA MET A 1 -7.78 6.54 -24.48
C MET A 1 -6.80 5.76 -23.62
N LEU A 2 -5.51 6.07 -23.75
CA LEU A 2 -4.42 5.34 -23.09
C LEU A 2 -4.46 5.59 -21.58
N GLY A 3 -4.42 4.51 -20.78
CA GLY A 3 -4.10 4.59 -19.37
C GLY A 3 -2.68 5.11 -19.20
N ASP A 4 -2.56 6.34 -18.76
CA ASP A 4 -1.31 6.93 -18.31
C ASP A 4 -0.82 6.13 -17.09
N GLY A 5 0.48 5.83 -17.03
CA GLY A 5 1.10 5.03 -15.96
C GLY A 5 1.13 5.71 -14.60
N SER A 6 0.08 6.46 -14.25
CA SER A 6 -0.07 7.22 -13.02
C SER A 6 -1.00 6.52 -12.02
N THR A 7 -1.65 5.41 -12.36
CA THR A 7 -2.57 4.66 -11.49
C THR A 7 -1.81 3.84 -10.44
N GLY A 8 -1.19 4.54 -9.48
CA GLY A 8 -0.62 3.90 -8.30
C GLY A 8 -1.64 3.04 -7.55
N LEU A 9 -1.15 2.02 -6.84
CA LEU A 9 -1.95 1.05 -6.08
C LEU A 9 -2.93 1.76 -5.14
N ASN A 10 -4.18 1.32 -5.10
CA ASN A 10 -5.17 1.78 -4.13
C ASN A 10 -5.88 0.59 -3.48
N ILE A 11 -6.36 0.79 -2.26
CA ILE A 11 -7.14 -0.20 -1.50
C ILE A 11 -8.29 0.53 -0.83
N ASP A 12 -9.50 0.05 -1.08
CA ASP A 12 -10.72 0.54 -0.46
C ASP A 12 -11.07 -0.33 0.75
N ILE A 13 -11.40 0.33 1.86
CA ILE A 13 -11.81 -0.28 3.12
C ILE A 13 -13.19 0.27 3.45
N GLY A 14 -14.21 -0.58 3.42
CA GLY A 14 -15.61 -0.15 3.55
C GLY A 14 -16.05 0.65 2.33
N THR A 15 -16.82 1.72 2.56
CA THR A 15 -17.19 2.69 1.54
C THR A 15 -16.32 3.92 1.72
N PRO A 16 -15.34 4.19 0.83
CA PRO A 16 -14.40 5.29 1.03
C PRO A 16 -15.09 6.65 1.15
N GLU A 17 -14.80 7.35 2.25
CA GLU A 17 -15.22 8.73 2.47
C GLU A 17 -14.03 9.69 2.59
N ARG A 18 -12.84 9.15 2.83
CA ARG A 18 -11.57 9.89 2.95
C ARG A 18 -10.40 9.14 2.32
N LEU A 19 -9.34 9.88 2.02
CA LEU A 19 -8.13 9.40 1.35
C LEU A 19 -6.94 9.44 2.30
N ILE A 20 -6.16 8.36 2.31
CA ILE A 20 -4.85 8.32 2.97
C ILE A 20 -3.80 8.07 1.90
N PHE A 21 -2.88 9.03 1.73
CA PHE A 21 -1.83 8.97 0.71
C PHE A 21 -0.51 8.52 1.30
N LEU A 22 0.11 7.53 0.66
CA LEU A 22 1.39 6.93 1.04
C LEU A 22 2.37 7.01 -0.12
N GLU A 23 3.67 7.07 0.18
CA GLU A 23 4.70 7.29 -0.86
C GLU A 23 4.76 6.15 -1.86
N ALA A 24 4.91 4.92 -1.38
CA ALA A 24 5.05 3.73 -2.20
C ALA A 24 4.08 2.60 -1.80
N PRO A 25 3.92 1.57 -2.66
CA PRO A 25 3.03 0.45 -2.36
C PRO A 25 3.41 -0.33 -1.10
N ILE A 26 4.71 -0.41 -0.79
CA ILE A 26 5.19 -1.09 0.41
C ILE A 26 4.78 -0.35 1.69
N ASP A 27 4.78 0.97 1.67
CA ASP A 27 4.34 1.80 2.78
C ASP A 27 2.83 1.68 2.96
N LEU A 28 2.07 1.64 1.86
CA LEU A 28 0.64 1.36 1.88
C LEU A 28 0.32 0.04 2.58
N MET A 29 1.01 -1.05 2.22
CA MET A 29 0.82 -2.34 2.89
C MET A 29 1.21 -2.27 4.37
N SER A 30 2.30 -1.59 4.69
CA SER A 30 2.82 -1.51 6.05
C SER A 30 1.92 -0.69 6.96
N TYR A 31 1.44 0.44 6.46
CA TYR A 31 0.46 1.28 7.12
C TYR A 31 -0.85 0.53 7.32
N TYR A 32 -1.35 -0.17 6.29
CA TYR A 32 -2.53 -1.01 6.42
C TYR A 32 -2.36 -1.99 7.59
N GLU A 33 -1.27 -2.75 7.64
CA GLU A 33 -0.95 -3.69 8.72
C GLU A 33 -0.98 -3.06 10.11
N LEU A 34 -0.34 -1.90 10.27
CA LEU A 34 -0.26 -1.18 11.55
C LEU A 34 -1.60 -0.62 12.02
N ASN A 35 -2.53 -0.40 11.08
CA ASN A 35 -3.76 0.36 11.30
C ASN A 35 -5.03 -0.46 11.05
N LYS A 36 -4.97 -1.77 10.72
CA LYS A 36 -6.13 -2.58 10.28
C LYS A 36 -7.38 -2.41 11.14
N ASN A 37 -7.22 -2.31 12.46
CA ASN A 37 -8.32 -2.22 13.42
C ASN A 37 -8.94 -0.82 13.55
N ARG A 38 -8.31 0.21 12.96
CA ARG A 38 -8.77 1.62 13.02
C ARG A 38 -9.14 2.20 11.65
N LEU A 39 -8.92 1.47 10.57
CA LEU A 39 -9.26 1.92 9.22
C LEU A 39 -10.71 1.57 8.92
N GLU A 40 -11.51 2.58 8.65
CA GLU A 40 -12.92 2.46 8.29
C GLU A 40 -13.27 3.53 7.26
N ASN A 41 -13.98 3.13 6.20
CA ASN A 41 -14.46 4.03 5.14
C ASN A 41 -13.34 4.89 4.56
N VAL A 42 -12.21 4.26 4.22
CA VAL A 42 -11.03 4.93 3.66
C VAL A 42 -10.59 4.29 2.37
N ARG A 43 -10.01 5.10 1.49
CA ARG A 43 -9.20 4.64 0.37
C ARG A 43 -7.74 4.96 0.64
N LEU A 44 -6.93 3.92 0.79
CA LEU A 44 -5.48 4.04 0.84
C LEU A 44 -4.97 4.20 -0.60
N VAL A 45 -4.05 5.13 -0.82
CA VAL A 45 -3.50 5.43 -2.15
C VAL A 45 -1.98 5.48 -2.07
N SER A 46 -1.31 4.66 -2.86
CA SER A 46 0.11 4.81 -3.12
C SER A 46 0.31 5.83 -4.23
N MET A 47 1.16 6.82 -3.97
CA MET A 47 1.43 7.90 -4.91
C MET A 47 2.46 7.55 -5.99
N ASP A 48 3.25 6.49 -5.78
CA ASP A 48 4.38 6.11 -6.64
C ASP A 48 5.29 7.34 -6.90
N GLY A 49 5.66 7.98 -5.78
CA GLY A 49 6.40 9.24 -5.70
C GLY A 49 5.55 10.44 -5.29
N LEU A 50 6.18 11.41 -4.61
CA LEU A 50 5.57 12.60 -4.01
C LEU A 50 5.05 13.61 -5.04
N LYS A 51 3.81 13.39 -5.54
CA LYS A 51 3.17 14.17 -6.62
C LYS A 51 1.80 14.69 -6.19
N ASP A 52 1.61 16.00 -6.27
CA ASP A 52 0.35 16.68 -5.96
C ASP A 52 -0.75 16.41 -7.00
N THR A 53 -0.37 16.14 -8.25
CA THR A 53 -1.30 15.71 -9.31
C THR A 53 -2.00 14.41 -8.97
N THR A 54 -1.32 13.47 -8.31
CA THR A 54 -1.93 12.21 -7.85
C THR A 54 -2.99 12.50 -6.79
N ILE A 55 -2.71 13.39 -5.83
CA ILE A 55 -3.67 13.81 -4.81
C ILE A 55 -4.90 14.43 -5.47
N SER A 56 -4.69 15.38 -6.37
CA SER A 56 -5.77 16.09 -7.07
C SER A 56 -6.68 15.14 -7.83
N ARG A 57 -6.10 14.21 -8.58
CA ARG A 57 -6.87 13.24 -9.33
C ARG A 57 -7.67 12.31 -8.42
N ARG A 58 -7.05 11.73 -7.38
CA ARG A 58 -7.73 10.79 -6.49
C ARG A 58 -8.84 11.47 -5.67
N LEU A 59 -8.64 12.72 -5.31
CA LEU A 59 -9.69 13.54 -4.69
C LEU A 59 -10.87 13.74 -5.65
N TYR A 60 -10.60 14.07 -6.92
CA TYR A 60 -11.64 14.21 -7.93
C TYR A 60 -12.43 12.91 -8.12
N GLU A 61 -11.73 11.78 -8.25
CA GLU A 61 -12.35 10.46 -8.37
C GLU A 61 -13.26 10.14 -7.18
N LEU A 62 -12.79 10.35 -5.95
CA LEU A 62 -13.60 10.12 -4.75
C LEU A 62 -14.85 11.00 -4.73
N LEU A 63 -14.73 12.29 -5.06
CA LEU A 63 -15.88 13.20 -5.07
C LEU A 63 -16.87 12.84 -6.19
N ALA A 64 -16.38 12.49 -7.38
CA ALA A 64 -17.21 12.04 -8.49
C ALA A 64 -17.98 10.76 -8.13
N GLU A 65 -17.31 9.78 -7.50
CA GLU A 65 -17.94 8.55 -7.02
C GLU A 65 -19.06 8.82 -6.00
N LYS A 66 -18.85 9.76 -5.07
CA LYS A 66 -19.86 10.17 -4.07
C LYS A 66 -21.09 10.82 -4.71
N GLU A 67 -20.91 11.55 -5.80
CA GLU A 67 -21.99 12.16 -6.58
C GLU A 67 -22.59 11.21 -7.64
N GLY A 68 -22.09 9.97 -7.75
CA GLY A 68 -22.55 8.99 -8.75
C GLY A 68 -22.13 9.31 -10.19
N LEU A 69 -21.09 10.12 -10.37
CA LEU A 69 -20.57 10.53 -11.68
C LEU A 69 -19.57 9.48 -12.22
N THR A 70 -19.78 9.03 -13.45
CA THR A 70 -18.92 7.99 -14.08
C THR A 70 -17.94 8.53 -15.11
N ASP A 71 -18.22 9.71 -15.68
CA ASP A 71 -17.40 10.33 -16.72
C ASP A 71 -16.49 11.39 -16.10
N ILE A 72 -15.25 11.01 -15.81
CA ILE A 72 -14.23 11.91 -15.23
C ILE A 72 -13.31 12.48 -16.32
N ASN A 73 -13.17 13.80 -16.35
CA ASN A 73 -12.18 14.46 -17.20
C ASN A 73 -10.84 14.57 -16.45
N LEU A 74 -9.83 13.86 -16.95
CA LEU A 74 -8.51 13.80 -16.31
C LEU A 74 -7.79 15.16 -16.24
N ASP A 75 -8.06 16.07 -17.17
CA ASP A 75 -7.42 17.40 -17.16
C ASP A 75 -8.07 18.33 -16.12
N ASP A 76 -9.36 18.16 -15.86
CA ASP A 76 -10.04 18.86 -14.76
C ASP A 76 -9.59 18.29 -13.42
N ALA A 77 -9.42 16.98 -13.35
CA ALA A 77 -8.94 16.28 -12.15
C ALA A 77 -7.57 16.79 -11.67
N LYS A 78 -6.65 17.19 -12.57
CA LYS A 78 -5.34 17.77 -12.20
C LYS A 78 -5.44 19.18 -11.62
N LYS A 79 -6.50 19.93 -11.93
CA LYS A 79 -6.69 21.33 -11.51
C LYS A 79 -7.55 21.46 -10.25
N LEU A 80 -8.24 20.39 -9.86
CA LEU A 80 -9.17 20.42 -8.75
C LEU A 80 -8.53 20.84 -7.43
N LEU A 81 -7.41 20.23 -7.03
CA LEU A 81 -6.78 20.47 -5.74
C LEU A 81 -6.42 21.94 -5.49
N PRO A 82 -5.74 22.66 -6.41
CA PRO A 82 -5.48 24.07 -6.22
C PRO A 82 -6.76 24.94 -6.26
N ILE A 83 -7.80 24.54 -7.00
CA ILE A 83 -9.08 25.25 -6.97
C ILE A 83 -9.70 25.13 -5.56
N LEU A 84 -9.82 23.91 -5.03
CA LEU A 84 -10.41 23.67 -3.71
C LEU A 84 -9.62 24.33 -2.59
N ALA A 85 -8.29 24.39 -2.69
CA ALA A 85 -7.43 25.07 -1.71
C ALA A 85 -7.66 26.58 -1.60
N ASN A 86 -8.25 27.20 -2.62
CA ASN A 86 -8.63 28.62 -2.62
C ASN A 86 -10.10 28.85 -2.21
N THR A 87 -10.80 27.80 -1.79
CA THR A 87 -12.18 27.85 -1.29
C THR A 87 -12.22 27.44 0.17
N ASN A 88 -13.40 27.53 0.81
CA ASN A 88 -13.62 26.99 2.15
C ASN A 88 -13.85 25.46 2.16
N PHE A 89 -13.68 24.76 1.04
CA PHE A 89 -14.05 23.34 0.88
C PHE A 89 -13.53 22.43 2.01
N PHE A 90 -12.26 22.56 2.37
CA PHE A 90 -11.64 21.73 3.41
C PHE A 90 -12.02 22.14 4.85
N GLU A 91 -12.71 23.26 5.03
CA GLU A 91 -13.15 23.75 6.34
C GLU A 91 -14.57 23.27 6.68
N LEU A 92 -15.27 22.68 5.71
CA LEU A 92 -16.68 22.30 5.80
C LEU A 92 -16.85 20.86 6.27
N GLY A 93 -17.47 20.69 7.44
CA GLY A 93 -17.98 19.41 7.93
C GLY A 93 -16.99 18.24 7.78
N ALA A 94 -17.43 17.19 7.07
CA ALA A 94 -16.66 15.97 6.84
C ALA A 94 -15.40 16.17 5.96
N ASN A 95 -15.28 17.29 5.24
CA ASN A 95 -14.14 17.51 4.36
C ASN A 95 -12.83 17.85 5.10
N ARG A 96 -12.91 18.17 6.40
CA ARG A 96 -11.74 18.49 7.24
C ARG A 96 -10.76 17.32 7.36
N GLU A 97 -11.28 16.11 7.31
CA GLU A 97 -10.51 14.86 7.46
C GLU A 97 -10.41 14.09 6.14
N LEU A 98 -10.76 14.74 5.02
CA LEU A 98 -10.85 14.10 3.70
C LEU A 98 -9.50 13.61 3.18
N ILE A 99 -8.41 14.27 3.57
CA ILE A 99 -7.05 13.96 3.12
C ILE A 99 -6.17 13.77 4.35
N THR A 100 -5.53 12.60 4.43
CA THR A 100 -4.39 12.34 5.31
C THR A 100 -3.16 12.05 4.46
N LEU A 101 -2.03 12.68 4.78
CA LEU A 101 -0.73 12.34 4.22
C LEU A 101 0.02 11.46 5.21
N ALA A 102 0.19 10.20 4.83
CA ALA A 102 0.97 9.20 5.53
C ALA A 102 2.29 8.90 4.79
N VAL A 103 3.10 9.94 4.63
CA VAL A 103 4.40 9.90 3.94
C VAL A 103 5.51 9.43 4.87
N ASP A 104 6.70 9.19 4.31
CA ASP A 104 7.85 8.81 5.13
C ASP A 104 8.29 10.00 5.97
N ASN A 105 8.79 9.71 7.18
CA ASN A 105 9.32 10.72 8.07
C ASN A 105 10.79 10.97 7.71
N ASP A 106 11.01 11.57 6.55
CA ASP A 106 12.32 11.96 6.03
C ASP A 106 12.28 13.36 5.40
N ASN A 107 13.43 13.84 4.89
CA ASN A 107 13.51 15.16 4.28
C ASN A 107 12.62 15.33 3.04
N ALA A 108 12.38 14.27 2.26
CA ALA A 108 11.57 14.32 1.05
C ALA A 108 10.08 14.40 1.40
N GLY A 109 9.61 13.53 2.30
CA GLY A 109 8.24 13.52 2.81
C GLY A 109 7.87 14.83 3.50
N LEU A 110 8.75 15.33 4.39
CA LEU A 110 8.57 16.63 5.04
C LEU A 110 8.59 17.79 4.05
N GLY A 111 9.50 17.77 3.07
CA GLY A 111 9.55 18.78 2.01
C GLY A 111 8.27 18.82 1.17
N PHE A 112 7.66 17.66 0.92
CA PHE A 112 6.39 17.57 0.21
C PHE A 112 5.20 18.08 1.03
N ILE A 113 5.16 17.77 2.33
CA ILE A 113 4.18 18.34 3.27
C ILE A 113 4.23 19.87 3.24
N GLU A 114 5.43 20.45 3.37
CA GLU A 114 5.60 21.90 3.37
C GLU A 114 5.23 22.53 2.01
N LYS A 115 5.53 21.84 0.90
CA LYS A 115 5.08 22.26 -0.44
C LYS A 115 3.55 22.34 -0.52
N LEU A 116 2.82 21.38 0.04
CA LEU A 116 1.35 21.38 0.01
C LEU A 116 0.75 22.42 0.97
N LYS A 117 1.33 22.61 2.16
CA LYS A 117 0.91 23.69 3.08
C LYS A 117 1.06 25.07 2.45
N LYS A 118 2.16 25.32 1.74
CA LYS A 118 2.39 26.59 1.00
C LYS A 118 1.33 26.85 -0.08
N LYS A 119 0.65 25.81 -0.57
CA LYS A 119 -0.46 25.92 -1.52
C LYS A 119 -1.82 26.10 -0.83
N ASN A 120 -1.85 26.35 0.48
CA ASN A 120 -3.05 26.48 1.31
C ASN A 120 -3.95 25.23 1.32
N ILE A 121 -3.41 24.05 0.97
CA ILE A 121 -4.15 22.80 1.02
C ILE A 121 -4.22 22.36 2.49
N LYS A 122 -5.42 22.02 2.97
CA LYS A 122 -5.62 21.46 4.32
C LYS A 122 -5.67 19.94 4.24
N PHE A 123 -4.96 19.29 5.16
CA PHE A 123 -4.85 17.84 5.25
C PHE A 123 -4.34 17.47 6.65
N ASN A 124 -4.60 16.23 7.05
CA ASN A 124 -4.03 15.62 8.24
C ASN A 124 -2.66 15.01 7.91
N ILE A 125 -1.78 14.96 8.91
CA ILE A 125 -0.45 14.38 8.80
C ILE A 125 -0.38 13.19 9.75
N ASP A 126 0.09 12.05 9.26
CA ASP A 126 0.35 10.86 10.05
C ASP A 126 1.72 10.34 9.62
N LEU A 127 2.75 10.48 10.44
CA LEU A 127 4.11 10.08 10.08
C LEU A 127 4.53 8.91 10.96
N PRO A 128 5.34 7.97 10.43
CA PRO A 128 5.89 6.94 11.28
C PRO A 128 6.78 7.61 12.36
N PRO A 129 6.62 7.24 13.65
CA PRO A 129 7.37 7.87 14.73
C PRO A 129 8.88 7.71 14.56
N LEU A 130 9.64 8.75 14.89
CA LEU A 130 11.10 8.65 15.04
C LEU A 130 11.40 8.09 16.43
N GLU A 131 12.22 7.04 16.50
CA GLU A 131 12.79 6.59 17.76
C GLU A 131 14.09 7.36 18.07
N ASN A 132 14.52 7.35 19.34
CA ASN A 132 15.64 8.16 19.81
C ASN A 132 16.90 7.93 18.94
N ASN A 133 17.38 9.02 18.32
CA ASN A 133 18.53 9.12 17.41
C ASN A 133 18.32 8.69 15.95
N GLN A 134 17.09 8.41 15.51
CA GLN A 134 16.81 8.19 14.10
C GLN A 134 16.46 9.51 13.40
N GLU A 135 17.16 9.79 12.29
CA GLU A 135 16.91 10.97 11.46
C GLU A 135 15.80 10.75 10.41
N LYS A 136 15.47 9.49 10.13
CA LYS A 136 14.47 9.10 9.14
C LYS A 136 13.73 7.83 9.54
N MET A 137 12.48 7.72 9.10
CA MET A 137 11.66 6.52 9.30
C MET A 137 10.71 6.32 8.13
N ASP A 138 10.64 5.09 7.62
CA ASP A 138 9.61 4.65 6.68
C ASP A 138 8.63 3.67 7.36
N TRP A 139 7.42 3.54 6.81
CA TRP A 139 6.37 2.72 7.42
C TRP A 139 6.73 1.23 7.48
N ASN A 140 7.47 0.73 6.51
CA ASN A 140 7.88 -0.68 6.44
C ASN A 140 8.91 -1.02 7.52
N TYR A 141 9.89 -0.15 7.74
CA TYR A 141 10.87 -0.27 8.80
C TYR A 141 10.20 -0.15 10.16
N PHE A 142 9.31 0.82 10.35
CA PHE A 142 8.54 0.96 11.58
C PHE A 142 7.72 -0.30 11.89
N LEU A 143 7.04 -0.88 10.89
CA LEU A 143 6.33 -2.14 11.05
C LEU A 143 7.25 -3.30 11.48
N LYS A 144 8.43 -3.41 10.88
CA LYS A 144 9.40 -4.46 11.23
C LYS A 144 9.87 -4.33 12.68
N GLN A 145 10.16 -3.10 13.13
CA GLN A 145 10.55 -2.85 14.53
C GLN A 145 9.44 -3.24 15.50
N LYS A 146 8.20 -2.82 15.22
CA LYS A 146 7.05 -3.16 16.08
C LYS A 146 6.84 -4.66 16.18
N LYS A 147 6.93 -5.39 15.06
CA LYS A 147 6.81 -6.85 15.07
C LYS A 147 7.94 -7.53 15.84
N ALA A 148 9.17 -7.03 15.73
CA ALA A 148 10.29 -7.55 16.51
C ALA A 148 10.10 -7.31 18.02
N LEU A 149 9.55 -6.17 18.41
CA LEU A 149 9.23 -5.85 19.79
C LEU A 149 8.13 -6.78 20.34
N ASP A 150 7.05 -6.98 19.58
CA ASP A 150 5.96 -7.89 19.96
C ASP A 150 6.46 -9.32 20.17
N LEU A 151 7.37 -9.80 19.31
CA LEU A 151 8.02 -11.11 19.44
C LEU A 151 8.93 -11.23 20.68
N SER A 152 9.49 -10.11 21.16
CA SER A 152 10.33 -10.09 22.37
C SER A 152 9.54 -9.97 23.67
N GLN A 153 8.24 -9.65 23.60
CA GLN A 153 7.35 -9.44 24.74
C GLN A 153 6.40 -10.61 24.99
N GLU A 154 6.55 -11.74 24.29
CA GLU A 154 5.78 -12.95 24.63
C GLU A 154 6.09 -13.39 26.06
N PRO A 155 5.07 -13.58 26.93
CA PRO A 155 5.28 -14.23 28.21
C PRO A 155 5.77 -15.66 27.94
N ASN A 156 6.84 -16.06 28.63
CA ASN A 156 7.31 -17.44 28.71
C ASN A 156 6.18 -18.34 29.27
N ILE A 157 5.23 -18.74 28.42
CA ILE A 157 4.47 -19.96 28.59
C ILE A 157 5.14 -20.97 27.68
N GLY A 158 6.04 -21.73 28.29
CA GLY A 158 7.02 -22.54 27.59
C GLY A 158 6.41 -23.54 26.61
N SER A 159 7.05 -23.65 25.46
CA SER A 159 7.46 -24.92 24.84
C SER A 159 7.93 -24.66 23.41
N GLY A 160 9.20 -24.94 23.12
CA GLY A 160 9.68 -25.17 21.75
C GLY A 160 10.84 -24.28 21.31
N THR A 161 12.03 -24.54 21.84
CA THR A 161 13.31 -24.04 21.30
C THR A 161 13.50 -24.47 19.84
N PHE A 162 13.57 -23.52 18.91
CA PHE A 162 14.21 -23.74 17.61
C PHE A 162 15.47 -22.90 17.50
N ASN A 163 16.56 -23.47 18.01
CA ASN A 163 17.92 -23.04 17.69
C ASN A 163 18.18 -23.31 16.20
N ARG A 164 18.38 -22.27 15.38
CA ARG A 164 19.04 -22.42 14.07
C ARG A 164 20.55 -22.33 14.27
N THR A 165 21.18 -23.47 14.51
CA THR A 165 22.62 -23.60 14.31
C THR A 165 22.93 -23.58 12.81
N SER A 166 23.78 -22.66 12.39
CA SER A 166 24.46 -22.70 11.10
C SER A 166 25.55 -23.79 11.13
N SER A 167 25.42 -24.82 10.29
CA SER A 167 26.51 -25.75 9.95
C SER A 167 26.44 -25.95 8.44
N SER A 168 27.35 -25.36 7.66
CA SER A 168 28.64 -25.96 7.30
C SER A 168 28.48 -27.37 6.76
N LEU A 169 28.67 -27.51 5.45
CA LEU A 169 28.67 -28.74 4.69
C LEU A 169 29.74 -29.68 5.23
N ASP A 170 29.33 -30.90 5.58
CA ASP A 170 30.21 -32.05 5.42
C ASP A 170 29.42 -33.32 5.10
N SER A 171 30.08 -34.18 4.33
CA SER A 171 29.50 -35.29 3.59
C SER A 171 29.42 -36.57 4.44
N GLN A 172 28.34 -37.34 4.32
CA GLN A 172 28.27 -38.81 4.16
C GLN A 172 26.96 -39.41 4.72
N ALA A 173 26.34 -40.28 3.90
CA ALA A 173 25.43 -41.42 4.16
C ALA A 173 24.56 -41.40 5.45
N VAL A 174 23.24 -41.64 5.42
CA VAL A 174 22.54 -42.89 5.03
C VAL A 174 21.05 -42.58 4.82
N LYS A 175 20.41 -43.34 3.92
CA LYS A 175 18.98 -43.33 3.60
C LYS A 175 18.09 -43.59 4.83
N GLU A 176 17.15 -42.68 5.08
CA GLU A 176 15.79 -43.02 5.51
C GLU A 176 14.85 -41.87 5.08
N VAL A 177 13.77 -42.19 4.38
CA VAL A 177 12.81 -41.20 3.86
C VAL A 177 11.81 -40.88 4.98
N PRO A 178 11.75 -39.64 5.51
CA PRO A 178 10.67 -39.27 6.42
C PRO A 178 9.39 -39.08 5.61
N GLN A 179 8.29 -39.66 6.08
CA GLN A 179 6.96 -39.34 5.56
C GLN A 179 6.67 -37.84 5.75
N PRO A 180 5.88 -37.19 4.88
CA PRO A 180 5.59 -35.77 5.00
C PRO A 180 4.82 -35.54 6.31
N VAL A 181 5.39 -34.78 7.22
CA VAL A 181 4.66 -34.24 8.35
C VAL A 181 3.70 -33.19 7.79
N GLU A 182 2.39 -33.37 7.98
CA GLU A 182 1.38 -32.34 7.70
C GLU A 182 1.65 -31.13 8.58
N GLN A 183 2.39 -30.18 8.03
CA GLN A 183 2.61 -28.88 8.66
C GLN A 183 1.31 -28.10 8.49
N VAL A 184 0.62 -27.81 9.60
CA VAL A 184 -0.59 -26.99 9.60
C VAL A 184 -0.24 -25.65 8.96
N GLN A 185 -0.77 -25.40 7.76
CA GLN A 185 -0.60 -24.12 7.08
C GLN A 185 -1.17 -23.02 7.99
N PRO A 186 -0.51 -21.86 8.09
CA PRO A 186 -1.09 -20.74 8.81
C PRO A 186 -2.47 -20.45 8.23
N THR A 187 -3.49 -20.46 9.08
CA THR A 187 -4.87 -20.12 8.71
C THR A 187 -4.92 -18.66 8.30
N PHE A 188 -4.87 -18.41 6.99
CA PHE A 188 -5.20 -17.11 6.43
C PHE A 188 -6.71 -16.87 6.66
N PRO A 189 -7.12 -15.67 7.12
CA PRO A 189 -8.53 -15.35 7.23
C PRO A 189 -9.19 -15.52 5.86
N THR A 190 -10.15 -16.44 5.78
CA THR A 190 -10.78 -16.86 4.51
C THR A 190 -11.65 -15.78 3.87
N ASN A 191 -11.90 -14.66 4.58
CA ASN A 191 -12.85 -13.62 4.16
C ASN A 191 -12.27 -12.19 4.21
N ALA A 192 -10.97 -11.98 3.93
CA ALA A 192 -10.53 -10.65 3.53
C ALA A 192 -10.97 -10.43 2.07
N GLN A 193 -12.12 -9.80 1.86
CA GLN A 193 -12.64 -9.50 0.53
C GLN A 193 -11.82 -8.34 -0.06
N LEU A 194 -10.65 -8.67 -0.59
CA LEU A 194 -9.76 -7.72 -1.25
C LEU A 194 -10.28 -7.48 -2.66
N HIS A 195 -10.84 -6.29 -2.89
CA HIS A 195 -11.28 -5.86 -4.21
C HIS A 195 -10.11 -5.26 -4.98
N PHE A 196 -9.61 -6.01 -5.97
CA PHE A 196 -8.61 -5.52 -6.90
C PHE A 196 -9.31 -4.98 -8.15
N SER A 197 -9.25 -3.67 -8.40
CA SER A 197 -9.73 -3.09 -9.64
C SER A 197 -8.66 -3.18 -10.73
N ILE A 198 -8.77 -4.18 -11.62
CA ILE A 198 -7.96 -4.23 -12.85
C ILE A 198 -8.73 -3.48 -13.93
N THR A 199 -8.28 -2.27 -14.28
CA THR A 199 -8.91 -1.44 -15.32
C THR A 199 -8.87 -2.06 -16.73
N ASN A 200 -8.07 -3.10 -16.94
CA ASN A 200 -8.02 -3.82 -18.21
C ASN A 200 -7.63 -5.30 -18.04
N PRO A 201 -8.59 -6.25 -18.02
CA PRO A 201 -8.32 -7.68 -17.78
C PRO A 201 -7.50 -8.34 -18.90
N GLN A 202 -7.33 -7.67 -20.04
CA GLN A 202 -6.66 -8.18 -21.25
C GLN A 202 -5.30 -7.50 -21.52
N LYS A 203 -4.61 -6.99 -20.49
CA LYS A 203 -3.32 -6.31 -20.68
C LYS A 203 -2.16 -7.32 -20.67
N SER A 204 -1.84 -7.89 -21.84
CA SER A 204 -0.58 -8.64 -22.05
C SER A 204 0.51 -7.67 -22.52
N ILE A 205 1.61 -7.52 -21.79
CA ILE A 205 2.79 -6.77 -22.25
C ILE A 205 3.47 -7.60 -23.36
N ARG A 206 3.21 -7.26 -24.63
CA ARG A 206 3.92 -7.88 -25.76
C ARG A 206 5.21 -7.14 -26.01
N LYS A 207 6.34 -7.72 -25.61
CA LYS A 207 7.67 -7.27 -26.04
C LYS A 207 8.00 -7.94 -27.38
N PRO A 208 8.59 -7.23 -28.36
CA PRO A 208 8.88 -7.78 -29.70
C PRO A 208 9.73 -9.05 -29.70
N SER A 209 10.56 -9.25 -28.67
CA SER A 209 11.48 -10.37 -28.53
C SER A 209 10.89 -11.64 -27.91
N TYR A 210 9.60 -11.65 -27.57
CA TYR A 210 8.99 -12.81 -26.90
C TYR A 210 8.38 -13.78 -27.90
N TYR A 211 8.84 -15.02 -27.86
CA TYR A 211 8.25 -16.12 -28.60
C TYR A 211 6.91 -16.51 -27.97
N LYS A 212 5.84 -16.47 -28.77
CA LYS A 212 4.51 -16.91 -28.34
C LYS A 212 4.41 -18.43 -28.51
N ALA A 213 4.15 -19.12 -27.40
CA ALA A 213 3.89 -20.56 -27.43
C ALA A 213 2.74 -20.89 -28.39
N LYS A 214 2.99 -21.79 -29.34
CA LYS A 214 1.98 -22.24 -30.30
C LYS A 214 1.13 -23.34 -29.68
N ARG A 215 -0.10 -23.49 -30.17
CA ARG A 215 -1.05 -24.52 -29.67
C ARG A 215 -0.47 -25.94 -29.66
N LYS A 216 0.46 -26.24 -30.59
CA LYS A 216 1.18 -27.53 -30.72
C LYS A 216 2.30 -27.73 -29.67
N GLU A 217 2.75 -26.67 -29.02
CA GLU A 217 3.78 -26.72 -27.97
C GLU A 217 3.17 -26.91 -26.59
N LEU A 218 1.92 -26.45 -26.39
CA LEU A 218 1.17 -26.67 -25.16
C LEU A 218 0.89 -28.15 -24.90
N THR A 219 0.75 -28.96 -25.95
CA THR A 219 0.57 -30.42 -25.86
C THR A 219 1.82 -31.18 -25.42
N LYS A 220 2.98 -30.53 -25.28
CA LYS A 220 4.23 -31.14 -24.79
C LYS A 220 4.48 -30.90 -23.30
N ILE A 221 3.55 -30.25 -22.60
CA ILE A 221 3.72 -29.80 -21.20
C ILE A 221 3.04 -30.77 -20.20
N ASN A 222 2.49 -31.88 -20.68
CA ASN A 222 1.95 -32.96 -19.84
C ASN A 222 2.84 -34.19 -19.86
#